data_AF-A0A4S8SBG7-F1
#
_entry.id   AF-A0A4S8SBG7-F1
#
_cell.length_a   1.000
_cell.length_b   1.000
_cell.length_c   1.000
_cell.angle_alpha   90.00
_cell.angle_beta   90.00
_cell.angle_gamma   90.00
#
_symmetry.space_group_name_H-M   'P 1'
#
loop_
_entity.id
_entity.type
_entity.pdbx_description
1 polymer ?
#
loop_
_entity_poly.entity_id
_entity_poly.type
_entity_poly.pdbx_seq_one_letter_code
_entity_poly.pdbx_strand_id
1 'polypeptide(L)'
;MSSPPPKVLLFDIGGVCVVSPFAAILAYEKENSIPIGWINTAISASGKHGAWALLERGKIPLDSSFFRAFSSDLCSEPLWRQFYISHLKKTRKQETTAQAIEEAAYQVPAPPKIDGEKLYWEMMTVSRKPDMWMWPALQKLRKHATEEEKGYILAALSNTCIFPADHPFTSSTSPDGIFHSKLRGIFDLFVSSAHVGLRKPDVEIYEYTIGELDRLARERGDEDG
;
A
#
# COMPACT_ATOMS: atom_id res chain seq x y z
N MET A 1 -15.19 29.43 -18.26
CA MET A 1 -15.52 28.15 -18.94
C MET A 1 -15.14 27.03 -17.99
N SER A 2 -16.04 26.10 -17.68
CA SER A 2 -15.67 24.93 -16.85
C SER A 2 -14.78 24.00 -17.66
N SER A 3 -13.80 23.36 -17.03
CA SER A 3 -13.01 22.31 -17.66
C SER A 3 -13.92 21.18 -18.16
N PRO A 4 -13.55 20.47 -19.24
CA PRO A 4 -14.27 19.27 -19.64
C PRO A 4 -14.25 18.25 -18.48
N PRO A 5 -15.30 17.40 -18.37
CA PRO A 5 -15.32 16.34 -17.37
C PRO A 5 -14.13 15.38 -17.58
N PRO A 6 -13.61 14.76 -16.52
CA PRO A 6 -12.53 13.79 -16.64
C PRO A 6 -12.99 12.57 -17.44
N LYS A 7 -12.11 12.00 -18.28
CA LYS A 7 -12.35 10.71 -18.95
C LYS A 7 -12.18 9.52 -18.00
N VAL A 8 -11.25 9.63 -17.04
CA VAL A 8 -10.89 8.56 -16.10
C VAL A 8 -10.80 9.11 -14.69
N LEU A 9 -11.33 8.36 -13.72
CA LEU A 9 -11.04 8.54 -12.31
C LEU A 9 -10.24 7.33 -11.81
N LEU A 10 -8.98 7.54 -11.45
CA LEU A 10 -8.05 6.49 -11.00
C LEU A 10 -7.88 6.55 -9.48
N PHE A 11 -8.18 5.45 -8.81
CA PHE A 11 -8.14 5.34 -7.35
C PHE A 11 -7.00 4.44 -6.87
N ASP A 12 -6.37 4.81 -5.75
CA ASP A 12 -5.72 3.82 -4.91
C ASP A 12 -6.77 3.08 -4.05
N ILE A 13 -6.40 1.95 -3.49
CA ILE A 13 -7.28 1.14 -2.64
C ILE A 13 -6.93 1.34 -1.17
N GLY A 14 -5.73 0.93 -0.75
CA GLY A 14 -5.29 1.01 0.64
C GLY A 14 -5.16 2.45 1.14
N GLY A 15 -5.92 2.81 2.18
CA GLY A 15 -5.95 4.17 2.71
C GLY A 15 -6.81 5.16 1.94
N VAL A 16 -7.51 4.71 0.89
CA VAL A 16 -8.45 5.53 0.10
C VAL A 16 -9.82 4.87 0.08
N CYS A 17 -9.97 3.71 -0.56
CA CYS A 17 -11.23 2.96 -0.60
C CYS A 17 -11.45 2.09 0.65
N VAL A 18 -10.35 1.66 1.27
CA VAL A 18 -10.31 0.88 2.52
C VAL A 18 -9.39 1.56 3.52
N VAL A 19 -9.51 1.19 4.80
CA VAL A 19 -8.69 1.79 5.86
C VAL A 19 -7.19 1.57 5.62
N SER A 20 -6.38 2.59 5.93
CA SER A 20 -4.93 2.54 5.74
C SER A 20 -4.27 1.50 6.66
N PRO A 21 -3.29 0.71 6.16
CA PRO A 21 -2.53 -0.21 7.00
C PRO A 21 -1.64 0.53 8.00
N PHE A 22 -1.39 1.83 7.79
CA PHE A 22 -0.58 2.65 8.70
C PHE A 22 -1.19 2.78 10.09
N ALA A 23 -2.52 2.65 10.22
CA ALA A 23 -3.16 2.62 11.53
C ALA A 23 -2.73 1.39 12.34
N ALA A 24 -2.58 0.23 11.69
CA ALA A 24 -2.07 -0.99 12.33
C ALA A 24 -0.60 -0.85 12.70
N ILE A 25 0.22 -0.29 11.79
CA ILE A 25 1.64 -0.01 12.06
C ILE A 25 1.79 0.89 13.29
N LEU A 26 1.04 2.00 13.37
CA LEU A 26 1.11 2.91 14.51
C LEU A 26 0.69 2.24 15.82
N ALA A 27 -0.34 1.38 15.78
CA ALA A 27 -0.77 0.63 16.95
C ALA A 27 0.32 -0.35 17.40
N TYR A 28 0.91 -1.10 16.46
CA TYR A 28 1.99 -2.05 16.72
C TYR A 28 3.22 -1.35 17.31
N GLU A 29 3.62 -0.19 16.75
CA GLU A 29 4.75 0.58 17.26
C GLU A 29 4.53 1.02 18.71
N LYS A 30 3.32 1.50 19.04
CA LYS A 30 2.97 1.91 20.41
C LYS A 30 2.96 0.72 21.38
N GLU A 31 2.33 -0.39 21.01
CA GLU A 31 2.22 -1.59 21.86
C GLU A 31 3.60 -2.17 22.20
N ASN A 32 4.53 -2.12 21.24
CA ASN A 32 5.87 -2.69 21.39
C ASN A 32 6.94 -1.67 21.80
N SER A 33 6.55 -0.44 22.19
CA SER A 33 7.46 0.65 22.57
C SER A 33 8.53 0.95 21.49
N ILE A 34 8.15 0.81 20.23
CA ILE A 34 8.98 1.13 19.08
C ILE A 34 8.84 2.63 18.78
N PRO A 35 9.94 3.36 18.55
CA PRO A 35 9.87 4.73 18.06
C PRO A 35 8.97 4.88 16.83
N ILE A 36 7.96 5.74 16.96
CA ILE A 36 6.94 5.95 15.92
C ILE A 36 7.59 6.33 14.58
N GLY A 37 7.17 5.64 13.52
CA GLY A 37 7.63 5.84 12.15
C GLY A 37 8.80 4.94 11.73
N TRP A 38 9.33 4.11 12.63
CA TRP A 38 10.39 3.16 12.31
C TRP A 38 9.95 2.18 11.22
N ILE A 39 8.82 1.50 11.40
CA ILE A 39 8.39 0.41 10.51
C ILE A 39 8.18 0.93 9.07
N ASN A 40 7.50 2.06 8.92
CA ASN A 40 7.30 2.70 7.61
C ASN A 40 8.62 3.15 6.97
N THR A 41 9.56 3.63 7.78
CA THR A 41 10.90 4.01 7.31
C THR A 41 11.68 2.79 6.85
N ALA A 42 11.67 1.70 7.62
CA ALA A 42 12.35 0.46 7.28
C ALA A 42 11.78 -0.17 5.99
N ILE A 43 10.45 -0.24 5.85
CA ILE A 43 9.78 -0.71 4.62
C ILE A 43 10.23 0.12 3.41
N SER A 44 10.20 1.44 3.54
CA SER A 44 10.53 2.35 2.44
C SER A 44 12.01 2.29 2.07
N ALA A 45 12.90 2.29 3.07
CA ALA A 45 14.35 2.33 2.89
C ALA A 45 14.95 1.00 2.41
N SER A 46 14.25 -0.12 2.64
CA SER A 46 14.62 -1.43 2.05
C SER A 46 14.50 -1.43 0.52
N GLY A 47 13.75 -0.48 -0.04
CA GLY A 47 13.76 -0.16 -1.46
C GLY A 47 13.32 -1.31 -2.36
N LYS A 48 13.79 -1.33 -3.60
CA LYS A 48 13.35 -2.30 -4.63
C LYS A 48 13.73 -3.76 -4.34
N HIS A 49 14.69 -3.99 -3.45
CA HIS A 49 15.18 -5.32 -3.09
C HIS A 49 14.61 -5.84 -1.76
N GLY A 50 13.92 -4.98 -0.99
CA GLY A 50 13.25 -5.40 0.24
C GLY A 50 12.12 -6.38 -0.02
N ALA A 51 11.88 -7.26 0.95
CA ALA A 51 10.86 -8.30 0.90
C ALA A 51 9.47 -7.74 0.58
N TRP A 52 9.11 -6.60 1.18
CA TRP A 52 7.83 -5.93 0.92
C TRP A 52 7.67 -5.54 -0.56
N ALA A 53 8.71 -4.93 -1.14
CA ALA A 53 8.66 -4.46 -2.53
C ALA A 53 8.71 -5.62 -3.53
N LEU A 54 9.35 -6.74 -3.18
CA LEU A 54 9.34 -7.97 -3.97
C LEU A 54 7.96 -8.66 -3.91
N LEU A 55 7.34 -8.70 -2.73
CA LEU A 55 5.98 -9.22 -2.55
C LEU A 55 4.97 -8.41 -3.36
N GLU A 56 5.05 -7.08 -3.29
CA GLU A 56 4.12 -6.20 -4.03
C GLU A 56 4.28 -6.29 -5.56
N ARG A 57 5.42 -6.78 -6.05
CA ARG A 57 5.65 -7.09 -7.48
C ARG A 57 5.36 -8.55 -7.83
N GLY A 58 4.83 -9.34 -6.90
CA GLY A 58 4.58 -10.78 -7.12
C GLY A 58 5.85 -11.59 -7.41
N LYS A 59 7.03 -11.10 -7.01
CA LYS A 59 8.32 -11.77 -7.26
C LYS A 59 8.63 -12.86 -6.24
N ILE A 60 8.01 -12.80 -5.06
CA ILE A 60 8.08 -13.81 -4.01
C ILE A 60 6.67 -14.10 -3.50
N PRO A 61 6.38 -15.35 -3.07
CA PRO A 61 5.08 -15.70 -2.50
C PRO A 61 4.89 -15.13 -1.09
N LEU A 62 3.63 -14.94 -0.68
CA LEU A 62 3.27 -14.62 0.69
C LEU A 62 3.30 -15.89 1.55
N ASP A 63 4.48 -16.25 2.04
CA ASP A 63 4.70 -17.45 2.85
C ASP A 63 5.70 -17.21 4.00
N SER A 64 6.08 -18.29 4.70
CA SER A 64 7.06 -18.21 5.79
C SER A 64 8.41 -17.63 5.38
N SER A 65 8.82 -17.77 4.11
CA SER A 65 10.07 -17.21 3.60
C SER A 65 9.97 -15.69 3.45
N PHE A 66 8.83 -15.20 2.95
CA PHE A 66 8.54 -13.77 2.98
C PHE A 66 8.56 -13.22 4.41
N PHE A 67 7.87 -13.87 5.37
CA PHE A 67 7.81 -13.36 6.74
C PHE A 67 9.19 -13.29 7.40
N ARG A 68 10.05 -14.30 7.18
CA ARG A 68 11.44 -14.25 7.65
C ARG A 68 12.23 -13.10 7.03
N ALA A 69 12.12 -12.92 5.71
CA ALA A 69 12.81 -11.83 5.01
C ALA A 69 12.29 -10.46 5.46
N PHE A 70 10.98 -10.30 5.61
CA PHE A 70 10.35 -9.08 6.07
C PHE A 70 10.75 -8.71 7.51
N SER A 71 10.73 -9.67 8.44
CA SER A 71 11.28 -9.47 9.79
C SER A 71 12.76 -9.08 9.76
N SER A 72 13.55 -9.67 8.87
CA SER A 72 14.97 -9.33 8.71
C SER A 72 15.15 -7.88 8.24
N ASP A 73 14.38 -7.44 7.25
CA ASP A 73 14.41 -6.05 6.76
C ASP A 73 14.08 -5.05 7.88
N LEU A 74 13.06 -5.36 8.69
CA LEU A 74 12.62 -4.54 9.82
C LEU A 74 13.60 -4.51 11.01
N CYS A 75 14.56 -5.44 11.05
CA CYS A 75 15.61 -5.50 12.06
C CYS A 75 16.98 -5.02 11.54
N SER A 76 17.02 -4.38 10.36
CA SER A 76 18.26 -3.91 9.73
C SER A 76 18.98 -2.87 10.58
N GLU A 77 20.16 -3.23 11.12
CA GLU A 77 20.98 -2.34 11.94
C GLU A 77 21.42 -1.06 11.21
N PRO A 78 21.87 -1.10 9.94
CA PRO A 78 22.22 0.12 9.21
C PRO A 78 21.04 1.08 9.05
N LEU A 79 19.85 0.58 8.72
CA LEU A 79 18.65 1.40 8.57
C LEU A 79 18.21 1.95 9.93
N TRP A 80 18.30 1.14 10.98
CA TRP A 80 17.95 1.53 12.34
C TRP A 80 18.82 2.68 12.83
N ARG A 81 20.13 2.60 12.62
CA ARG A 81 21.08 3.67 12.97
C ARG A 81 20.72 4.99 12.27
N GLN A 82 20.40 4.95 10.98
CA GLN A 82 20.01 6.15 10.22
C GLN A 82 18.69 6.75 10.72
N PHE A 83 17.70 5.90 10.99
CA PHE A 83 16.45 6.33 11.59
C PHE A 83 16.67 6.93 12.98
N TYR A 84 17.52 6.33 13.81
CA TYR A 84 17.81 6.77 15.17
C TYR A 84 18.40 8.18 15.20
N ILE A 85 19.34 8.50 14.28
CA ILE A 85 19.87 9.88 14.13
C ILE A 85 18.73 10.88 13.89
N SER A 86 17.82 10.55 12.98
CA SER A 86 16.67 11.41 12.66
C SER A 86 15.69 11.53 13.84
N HIS A 87 15.51 10.44 14.58
CA HIS A 87 14.68 10.37 15.76
C HIS A 87 15.23 11.25 16.91
N LEU A 88 16.54 11.18 17.19
CA LEU A 88 17.20 12.02 18.19
C LEU A 88 17.01 13.51 17.90
N LYS A 89 17.29 13.92 16.66
CA LYS A 89 17.12 15.31 16.21
C LYS A 89 15.68 15.80 16.35
N LYS A 90 14.69 14.92 16.12
CA LYS A 90 13.27 15.27 16.22
C LYS A 90 12.79 15.36 17.67
N THR A 91 13.31 14.51 18.55
CA THR A 91 12.85 14.41 19.95
C THR A 91 13.58 15.36 20.89
N ARG A 92 14.80 15.79 20.55
CA ARG A 92 15.65 16.64 21.40
C ARG A 92 15.90 18.00 20.72
N LYS A 93 15.27 19.06 21.25
CA LYS A 93 15.20 20.42 20.64
C LYS A 93 16.56 21.12 20.39
N GLN A 94 17.66 20.65 20.97
CA GLN A 94 18.99 21.26 20.85
C GLN A 94 20.05 20.27 20.32
N GLU A 95 19.63 19.08 19.89
CA GLU A 95 20.56 18.05 19.41
C GLU A 95 21.13 18.44 18.05
N THR A 96 22.46 18.63 17.99
CA THR A 96 23.14 18.89 16.71
C THR A 96 23.28 17.61 15.90
N THR A 97 23.45 17.74 14.58
CA THR A 97 23.69 16.57 13.71
C THR A 97 24.94 15.79 14.14
N ALA A 98 26.00 16.47 14.60
CA ALA A 98 27.24 15.81 15.02
C ALA A 98 27.02 14.94 16.27
N GLN A 99 26.33 15.48 17.28
CA GLN A 99 26.03 14.75 18.51
C GLN A 99 25.11 13.54 18.24
N ALA A 100 24.08 13.71 17.41
CA ALA A 100 23.20 12.60 17.04
C ALA A 100 23.93 11.48 16.28
N ILE A 101 24.90 11.82 15.41
CA ILE A 101 25.73 10.85 14.69
C ILE A 101 26.66 10.11 15.67
N GLU A 102 27.30 10.84 16.59
CA GLU A 102 28.19 10.27 17.60
C GLU A 102 27.43 9.29 18.51
N GLU A 103 26.26 9.68 19.02
CA GLU A 103 25.42 8.80 19.83
C GLU A 103 24.95 7.58 19.03
N ALA A 104 24.52 7.76 17.79
CA ALA A 104 24.11 6.63 16.95
C ALA A 104 25.28 5.69 16.58
N ALA A 105 26.53 6.16 16.65
CA ALA A 105 27.71 5.34 16.41
C ALA A 105 28.06 4.46 17.62
N TYR A 106 27.92 4.97 18.85
CA TYR A 106 28.42 4.30 20.06
C TYR A 106 27.34 3.83 21.04
N GLN A 107 26.15 4.42 20.98
CA GLN A 107 25.08 4.23 21.99
C GLN A 107 23.72 3.91 21.35
N VAL A 108 23.67 3.61 20.05
CA VAL A 108 22.42 3.19 19.41
C VAL A 108 21.90 1.90 20.07
N PRO A 109 20.63 1.86 20.51
CA PRO A 109 20.05 0.61 21.00
C PRO A 109 19.97 -0.42 19.87
N ALA A 110 19.90 -1.71 20.21
CA ALA A 110 19.63 -2.73 19.21
C ALA A 110 18.32 -2.45 18.46
N PRO A 111 18.22 -2.79 17.16
CA PRO A 111 16.96 -2.69 16.43
C PRO A 111 15.83 -3.44 17.16
N PRO A 112 14.60 -2.92 17.14
CA PRO A 112 13.48 -3.58 17.78
C PRO A 112 13.23 -4.95 17.13
N LYS A 113 12.97 -5.98 17.94
CA LYS A 113 12.54 -7.28 17.44
C LYS A 113 11.09 -7.15 16.96
N ILE A 114 10.87 -7.34 15.67
CA ILE A 114 9.54 -7.23 15.05
C ILE A 114 9.10 -8.58 14.51
N ASP A 115 7.95 -9.04 15.00
CA ASP A 115 7.20 -10.16 14.43
C ASP A 115 6.51 -9.70 13.15
N GLY A 116 7.17 -9.96 12.01
CA GLY A 116 6.74 -9.51 10.70
C GLY A 116 5.48 -10.23 10.21
N GLU A 117 5.24 -11.47 10.65
CA GLU A 117 4.03 -12.21 10.30
C GLU A 117 2.81 -11.64 11.02
N LYS A 118 2.91 -11.47 12.35
CA LYS A 118 1.85 -10.83 13.14
C LYS A 118 1.53 -9.43 12.61
N LEU A 119 2.56 -8.60 12.44
CA LEU A 119 2.41 -7.24 11.91
C LEU A 119 1.73 -7.23 10.53
N TYR A 120 2.17 -8.12 9.63
CA TYR A 120 1.59 -8.23 8.29
C TYR A 120 0.08 -8.53 8.35
N TRP A 121 -0.32 -9.53 9.11
CA TRP A 121 -1.73 -9.93 9.18
C TRP A 121 -2.59 -8.88 9.87
N GLU A 122 -2.07 -8.15 10.87
CA GLU A 122 -2.75 -7.01 11.47
C GLU A 122 -2.96 -5.87 10.47
N MET A 123 -1.94 -5.52 9.69
CA MET A 123 -2.06 -4.53 8.61
C MET A 123 -3.14 -4.94 7.61
N MET A 124 -3.11 -6.18 7.14
CA MET A 124 -4.09 -6.68 6.17
C MET A 124 -5.49 -6.73 6.76
N THR A 125 -5.66 -7.12 8.03
CA THR A 125 -6.95 -7.12 8.71
C THR A 125 -7.56 -5.72 8.76
N VAL A 126 -6.76 -4.71 9.08
CA VAL A 126 -7.23 -3.31 9.07
C VAL A 126 -7.59 -2.85 7.66
N SER A 127 -6.74 -3.15 6.68
CA SER A 127 -6.92 -2.75 5.27
C SER A 127 -7.95 -3.54 4.47
N ARG A 128 -8.81 -4.29 5.15
CA ARG A 128 -10.01 -4.91 4.55
C ARG A 128 -11.30 -4.16 4.89
N LYS A 129 -11.25 -3.24 5.85
CA LYS A 129 -12.43 -2.49 6.27
C LYS A 129 -12.73 -1.36 5.27
N PRO A 130 -13.99 -1.16 4.87
CA PRO A 130 -14.37 -0.03 4.01
C PRO A 130 -14.01 1.30 4.68
N ASP A 131 -13.56 2.26 3.87
CA ASP A 131 -13.57 3.65 4.31
C ASP A 131 -15.03 4.15 4.35
N MET A 132 -15.40 4.80 5.46
CA MET A 132 -16.79 5.18 5.74
C MET A 132 -17.33 6.28 4.82
N TRP A 133 -16.45 7.06 4.18
CA TRP A 133 -16.83 8.15 3.28
C TRP A 133 -16.65 7.76 1.82
N MET A 134 -15.56 7.06 1.51
CA MET A 134 -15.23 6.66 0.15
C MET A 134 -16.19 5.59 -0.35
N TRP A 135 -16.63 4.65 0.50
CA TRP A 135 -17.53 3.59 0.05
C TRP A 135 -18.87 4.12 -0.51
N PRO A 136 -19.63 4.98 0.20
CA PRO A 136 -20.82 5.60 -0.37
C PRO A 136 -20.52 6.48 -1.59
N ALA A 137 -19.37 7.16 -1.64
CA ALA A 137 -18.98 7.99 -2.77
C ALA A 137 -18.74 7.16 -4.04
N LEU A 138 -18.00 6.05 -3.92
CA LEU A 138 -17.74 5.11 -5.03
C LEU A 138 -19.03 4.52 -5.60
N GLN A 139 -20.01 4.21 -4.75
CA GLN A 139 -21.31 3.73 -5.21
C GLN A 139 -22.05 4.78 -6.06
N LYS A 140 -22.00 6.05 -5.66
CA LYS A 140 -22.57 7.17 -6.43
C LYS A 140 -21.83 7.39 -7.75
N LEU A 141 -20.50 7.35 -7.72
CA LEU A 141 -19.67 7.46 -8.92
C LEU A 141 -19.96 6.31 -9.90
N ARG A 142 -20.08 5.07 -9.41
CA ARG A 142 -20.44 3.92 -10.25
C ARG A 142 -21.79 4.11 -10.93
N LYS A 143 -22.80 4.51 -10.15
CA LYS A 143 -24.15 4.76 -10.67
C LYS A 143 -24.13 5.81 -11.78
N HIS A 144 -23.45 6.93 -11.54
CA HIS A 144 -23.29 8.00 -12.53
C HIS A 144 -22.50 7.54 -13.76
N ALA A 145 -21.44 6.76 -13.60
CA ALA A 145 -20.66 6.22 -14.72
C ALA A 145 -21.49 5.27 -15.61
N THR A 146 -22.50 4.59 -15.07
CA THR A 146 -23.36 3.66 -15.82
C THR A 146 -24.62 4.29 -16.41
N GLU A 147 -25.18 5.33 -15.78
CA GLU A 147 -26.47 5.92 -16.18
C GLU A 147 -26.33 7.03 -17.22
N GLU A 148 -25.15 7.61 -17.40
CA GLU A 148 -24.91 8.72 -18.34
C GLU A 148 -24.19 8.25 -19.62
N GLU A 149 -24.72 8.61 -20.80
CA GLU A 149 -24.17 8.24 -22.12
C GLU A 149 -22.70 8.68 -22.36
N LYS A 150 -22.19 9.62 -21.57
CA LYS A 150 -20.80 10.13 -21.62
C LYS A 150 -20.10 10.04 -20.26
N GLY A 151 -20.27 8.91 -19.58
CA GLY A 151 -19.63 8.63 -18.29
C GLY A 151 -18.10 8.49 -18.38
N TYR A 152 -17.44 8.57 -17.23
CA TYR A 152 -16.00 8.33 -17.08
C TYR A 152 -15.70 6.85 -16.81
N ILE A 153 -14.48 6.42 -17.08
CA ILE A 153 -13.95 5.12 -16.66
C ILE A 153 -13.58 5.22 -15.17
N LEU A 154 -14.11 4.29 -14.36
CA LEU A 154 -13.65 4.10 -12.99
C LEU A 154 -12.54 3.06 -12.96
N ALA A 155 -11.35 3.44 -12.54
CA ALA A 155 -10.20 2.55 -12.48
C ALA A 155 -9.54 2.54 -11.11
N ALA A 156 -8.88 1.44 -10.78
CA ALA A 156 -8.07 1.29 -9.60
C ALA A 156 -6.64 0.86 -9.96
N LEU A 157 -5.66 1.43 -9.26
CA LEU A 157 -4.26 1.06 -9.33
C LEU A 157 -3.68 0.97 -7.92
N SER A 158 -3.36 -0.26 -7.48
CA SER A 158 -2.91 -0.47 -6.11
C SER A 158 -1.70 -1.39 -6.00
N ASN A 159 -0.83 -1.04 -5.05
CA ASN A 159 0.21 -1.95 -4.58
C ASN A 159 -0.47 -3.02 -3.72
N THR A 160 -0.38 -4.27 -4.16
CA THR A 160 -1.15 -5.42 -3.67
C THR A 160 -0.23 -6.61 -3.53
N CYS A 161 -0.71 -7.65 -2.87
CA CYS A 161 -0.05 -8.95 -2.75
C CYS A 161 -1.01 -10.06 -3.19
N ILE A 162 -0.47 -11.23 -3.51
CA ILE A 162 -1.26 -12.42 -3.82
C ILE A 162 -1.38 -13.25 -2.54
N PHE A 163 -2.59 -13.36 -2.01
CA PHE A 163 -2.85 -14.18 -0.82
C PHE A 163 -2.78 -15.68 -1.16
N PRO A 164 -2.33 -16.54 -0.23
CA PRO A 164 -2.43 -17.99 -0.37
C PRO A 164 -3.88 -18.41 -0.61
N ALA A 165 -4.10 -19.37 -1.51
CA ALA A 165 -5.44 -19.76 -1.96
C ALA A 165 -6.33 -20.28 -0.82
N ASP A 166 -5.74 -20.90 0.19
CA ASP A 166 -6.37 -21.47 1.38
C ASP A 166 -6.50 -20.49 2.56
N HIS A 167 -5.98 -19.26 2.42
CA HIS A 167 -6.05 -18.27 3.50
C HIS A 167 -7.49 -17.72 3.65
N PRO A 168 -8.00 -17.48 4.88
CA PRO A 168 -9.35 -16.93 5.08
C PRO A 168 -9.67 -15.65 4.30
N PHE A 169 -8.66 -14.84 3.96
CA PHE A 169 -8.81 -13.60 3.19
C PHE A 169 -9.15 -13.79 1.71
N THR A 170 -8.97 -14.99 1.16
CA THR A 170 -9.42 -15.35 -0.20
C THR A 170 -10.86 -15.89 -0.22
N SER A 171 -11.46 -16.13 0.95
CA SER A 171 -12.83 -16.65 1.04
C SER A 171 -13.82 -15.68 0.41
N SER A 172 -14.47 -16.10 -0.67
CA SER A 172 -15.52 -15.34 -1.38
C SER A 172 -16.85 -15.29 -0.63
N THR A 173 -17.03 -16.13 0.40
CA THR A 173 -18.26 -16.25 1.19
C THR A 173 -18.18 -15.54 2.54
N SER A 174 -16.99 -15.17 2.99
CA SER A 174 -16.81 -14.35 4.19
C SER A 174 -17.39 -12.93 3.99
N PRO A 175 -17.85 -12.24 5.05
CA PRO A 175 -18.32 -10.86 4.95
C PRO A 175 -17.31 -9.93 4.26
N ASP A 176 -16.03 -10.05 4.62
CA ASP A 176 -14.96 -9.27 3.98
C ASP A 176 -14.79 -9.63 2.50
N GLY A 177 -14.80 -10.92 2.16
CA GLY A 177 -14.66 -11.37 0.76
C GLY A 177 -15.79 -10.89 -0.13
N ILE A 178 -17.03 -10.94 0.38
CA ILE A 178 -18.21 -10.39 -0.30
C ILE A 178 -18.03 -8.88 -0.53
N PHE A 179 -17.56 -8.15 0.48
CA PHE A 179 -17.28 -6.72 0.35
C PHE A 179 -16.19 -6.44 -0.69
N HIS A 180 -15.05 -7.12 -0.63
CA HIS A 180 -13.95 -6.92 -1.58
C HIS A 180 -14.32 -7.27 -3.02
N SER A 181 -15.15 -8.30 -3.21
CA SER A 181 -15.72 -8.62 -4.53
C SER A 181 -16.57 -7.46 -5.06
N LYS A 182 -17.47 -6.91 -4.22
CA LYS A 182 -18.28 -5.73 -4.57
C LYS A 182 -17.42 -4.50 -4.85
N LEU A 183 -16.40 -4.23 -4.03
CA LEU A 183 -15.48 -3.12 -4.23
C LEU A 183 -14.73 -3.25 -5.55
N ARG A 184 -14.18 -4.43 -5.86
CA ARG A 184 -13.52 -4.67 -7.15
C ARG A 184 -14.46 -4.45 -8.31
N GLY A 185 -15.72 -4.89 -8.19
CA GLY A 185 -16.75 -4.74 -9.22
C GLY A 185 -17.22 -3.30 -9.49
N ILE A 186 -16.80 -2.31 -8.69
CA ILE A 186 -17.04 -0.89 -8.99
C ILE A 186 -16.18 -0.42 -10.17
N PHE A 187 -14.97 -0.96 -10.28
CA PHE A 187 -13.99 -0.49 -11.24
C PHE A 187 -14.12 -1.24 -12.57
N ASP A 188 -14.09 -0.49 -13.65
CA ASP A 188 -14.00 -1.01 -15.02
C ASP A 188 -12.62 -1.63 -15.28
N LEU A 189 -11.57 -1.06 -14.68
CA LEU A 189 -10.19 -1.57 -14.70
C LEU A 189 -9.63 -1.63 -13.28
N PHE A 190 -9.04 -2.78 -12.91
CA PHE A 190 -8.34 -2.93 -11.64
C PHE A 190 -6.92 -3.46 -11.88
N VAL A 191 -5.93 -2.58 -11.80
CA VAL A 191 -4.50 -2.93 -11.92
C VAL A 191 -3.94 -3.29 -10.55
N SER A 192 -3.55 -4.55 -10.41
CA SER A 192 -2.90 -5.10 -9.22
C SER A 192 -1.42 -5.26 -9.48
N SER A 193 -0.59 -4.54 -8.73
CA SER A 193 0.88 -4.54 -8.84
C SER A 193 1.47 -5.96 -8.88
N ALA A 194 1.02 -6.85 -7.99
CA ALA A 194 1.57 -8.20 -7.89
C ALA A 194 1.20 -9.09 -9.07
N HIS A 195 0.05 -8.86 -9.71
CA HIS A 195 -0.36 -9.63 -10.89
C HIS A 195 0.33 -9.15 -12.16
N VAL A 196 0.65 -7.85 -12.26
CA VAL A 196 1.33 -7.28 -13.45
C VAL A 196 2.86 -7.23 -13.30
N GLY A 197 3.38 -7.50 -12.11
CA GLY A 197 4.83 -7.53 -11.85
C GLY A 197 5.50 -6.16 -11.72
N LEU A 198 4.72 -5.08 -11.62
CA LEU A 198 5.16 -3.69 -11.53
C LEU A 198 4.73 -3.09 -10.18
N ARG A 199 5.19 -1.90 -9.80
CA ARG A 199 4.84 -1.31 -8.50
C ARG A 199 4.90 0.21 -8.51
N LYS A 200 3.97 0.88 -7.82
CA LYS A 200 4.11 2.31 -7.53
C LYS A 200 5.30 2.57 -6.59
N PRO A 201 6.06 3.65 -6.76
CA PRO A 201 5.87 4.75 -7.72
C PRO A 201 6.71 4.60 -9.02
N ASP A 202 7.12 3.39 -9.39
CA ASP A 202 7.89 3.16 -10.63
C ASP A 202 7.04 3.61 -11.83
N VAL A 203 7.62 4.35 -12.78
CA VAL A 203 6.89 4.99 -13.90
C VAL A 203 6.17 3.94 -14.75
N GLU A 204 6.79 2.78 -14.90
CA GLU A 204 6.34 1.67 -15.73
C GLU A 204 4.93 1.18 -15.38
N ILE A 205 4.53 1.21 -14.09
CA ILE A 205 3.17 0.81 -13.71
C ILE A 205 2.11 1.81 -14.17
N TYR A 206 2.47 3.09 -14.22
CA TYR A 206 1.56 4.14 -14.70
C TYR A 206 1.43 4.09 -16.22
N GLU A 207 2.53 3.87 -16.93
CA GLU A 207 2.51 3.65 -18.39
C GLU A 207 1.66 2.43 -18.76
N TYR A 208 1.86 1.30 -18.06
CA TYR A 208 1.02 0.12 -18.22
C TYR A 208 -0.46 0.43 -17.98
N THR A 209 -0.77 1.14 -16.89
CA THR A 209 -2.15 1.48 -16.52
C THR A 209 -2.80 2.39 -17.56
N ILE A 210 -2.08 3.39 -18.07
CA ILE A 210 -2.56 4.30 -19.13
C ILE A 210 -2.82 3.52 -20.42
N GLY A 211 -1.93 2.59 -20.80
CA GLY A 211 -2.15 1.73 -21.97
C GLY A 211 -3.41 0.88 -21.86
N GLU A 212 -3.67 0.28 -20.69
CA GLU A 212 -4.90 -0.49 -20.46
C GLU A 212 -6.16 0.38 -20.45
N LEU A 213 -6.05 1.63 -19.98
CA LEU A 213 -7.14 2.61 -20.01
C LEU A 213 -7.46 3.05 -21.44
N ASP A 214 -6.45 3.36 -22.26
CA ASP A 214 -6.62 3.73 -23.67
C ASP A 214 -7.27 2.56 -24.44
N ARG A 215 -6.80 1.32 -24.23
CA ARG A 215 -7.43 0.13 -24.80
C ARG A 215 -8.91 0.03 -24.44
N LEU A 216 -9.24 0.20 -23.15
CA LEU A 216 -10.62 0.14 -22.67
C LEU A 216 -11.48 1.29 -23.22
N ALA A 217 -10.93 2.50 -23.35
CA ALA A 217 -11.63 3.66 -23.91
C ALA A 217 -11.97 3.42 -25.39
N ARG A 218 -11.02 2.90 -26.18
CA ARG A 218 -11.24 2.54 -27.59
C ARG A 218 -12.27 1.43 -27.76
N GLU A 219 -12.27 0.42 -26.89
CA GLU A 219 -13.30 -0.63 -26.87
C GLU A 219 -14.70 -0.08 -26.59
N ARG A 220 -14.80 1.06 -25.89
CA ARG A 220 -16.05 1.80 -25.65
C ARG A 220 -16.39 2.82 -26.74
N GLY A 221 -15.59 2.89 -27.81
CA GLY A 221 -15.84 3.77 -28.96
C GLY A 221 -15.17 5.15 -28.88
N ASP A 222 -14.21 5.37 -27.98
CA ASP A 222 -13.39 6.58 -28.01
C ASP A 222 -12.38 6.50 -29.17
N GLU A 223 -12.54 7.36 -30.18
CA GLU A 223 -11.67 7.40 -31.36
C GLU A 223 -10.38 8.20 -31.11
N ASP A 224 -10.39 9.11 -30.14
CA ASP A 224 -9.28 10.04 -29.87
C ASP A 224 -8.24 9.46 -28.91
N GLY A 225 -8.61 8.44 -28.11
CA GLY A 225 -7.80 7.93 -27.00
C GLY A 225 -8.02 8.74 -25.73
#